data_AF-A0A1Y3AS96-F1
#
_entry.id   AF-A0A1Y3AS96-F1
#
_cell.length_a   1.000
_cell.length_b   1.000
_cell.length_c   1.000
_cell.angle_alpha   90.00
_cell.angle_beta   90.00
_cell.angle_gamma   90.00
#
_symmetry.space_group_name_H-M   'P 1'
#
loop_
_entity.id
_entity.type
_entity.pdbx_description
1 polymer ?
#
loop_
_entity_poly.entity_id
_entity_poly.type
_entity_poly.pdbx_seq_one_letter_code
_entity_poly.pdbx_strand_id
1 'polypeptide(L)' 'GDLILECHPRLIELLTKFARFAGQDKLSIENGCMIEHQMTNGKKGQIQFIDGHQYEIMKRKDGQLQVIATSLSI' A
#
# COMPACT_ATOMS: atom_id res chain seq x y z
N GLY A 1 11.84 -4.79 9.07
CA GLY A 1 10.57 -4.04 9.12
C GLY A 1 10.23 -3.66 7.71
N ASP A 2 8.95 -3.61 7.41
CA ASP A 2 8.41 -3.38 6.08
C ASP A 2 8.48 -1.89 5.75
N LEU A 3 8.76 -1.61 4.48
CA LEU A 3 8.78 -0.26 3.92
C LEU A 3 7.54 -0.08 3.05
N ILE A 4 6.75 0.95 3.34
CA ILE A 4 5.58 1.32 2.54
C ILE A 4 5.98 2.46 1.62
N LEU A 5 5.72 2.30 0.32
CA LEU A 5 6.04 3.29 -0.71
C LEU A 5 4.81 3.66 -1.50
N GLU A 6 4.66 4.94 -1.78
CA GLU A 6 3.73 5.49 -2.76
C GLU A 6 4.54 5.77 -4.04
N CYS A 7 4.07 5.30 -5.19
CA CYS A 7 4.87 5.23 -6.42
C CYS A 7 4.10 5.68 -7.66
N HIS A 8 3.01 6.43 -7.50
CA HIS A 8 2.31 7.01 -8.64
C HIS A 8 3.22 8.03 -9.36
N PRO A 9 3.23 8.09 -10.71
CA PRO A 9 2.43 7.30 -11.66
C PRO A 9 3.10 6.00 -12.16
N ARG A 10 4.32 5.69 -11.72
CA ARG A 10 5.15 4.61 -12.30
C ARG A 10 5.11 3.30 -11.52
N LEU A 11 4.04 3.04 -10.77
CA LEU A 11 3.91 1.88 -9.90
C LEU A 11 4.23 0.56 -10.63
N ILE A 12 3.62 0.33 -11.80
CA ILE A 12 3.85 -0.90 -12.58
C ILE A 12 5.30 -1.02 -13.07
N GLU A 13 5.89 0.09 -13.53
CA GLU A 13 7.29 0.10 -13.98
C GLU A 13 8.26 -0.22 -12.82
N LEU A 14 8.01 0.35 -11.64
CA LEU A 14 8.82 0.12 -10.45
C LEU A 14 8.65 -1.31 -9.91
N LEU A 15 7.42 -1.82 -9.81
CA LEU A 15 7.17 -3.19 -9.34
C LEU A 15 7.83 -4.24 -10.24
N THR A 16 7.73 -4.08 -11.56
CA THR A 16 8.36 -5.01 -12.51
C THR A 16 9.88 -4.97 -12.45
N LYS A 17 10.48 -3.79 -12.27
CA LYS A 17 11.92 -3.65 -12.03
C LYS A 17 12.33 -4.29 -10.71
N PHE A 18 11.63 -4.01 -9.61
CA PHE A 18 11.95 -4.59 -8.30
C PHE A 18 11.84 -6.12 -8.28
N ALA A 19 10.76 -6.68 -8.85
CA ALA A 19 10.58 -8.12 -9.00
C ALA A 19 11.79 -8.76 -9.70
N ARG A 20 12.21 -8.16 -10.83
CA ARG A 20 13.38 -8.61 -11.58
C ARG A 20 14.68 -8.50 -10.80
N PHE A 21 14.92 -7.36 -10.13
CA PHE A 21 16.15 -7.16 -9.34
C PHE A 21 16.23 -8.08 -8.12
N ALA A 22 15.10 -8.34 -7.46
CA ALA A 22 15.02 -9.21 -6.29
C ALA A 22 15.05 -10.71 -6.64
N GLY A 23 14.95 -11.07 -7.92
CA GLY A 23 14.77 -12.46 -8.36
C GLY A 23 13.47 -13.07 -7.83
N GLN A 24 12.44 -12.25 -7.64
CA GLN A 24 11.14 -12.64 -7.12
C GLN A 24 10.09 -12.42 -8.20
N ASP A 25 9.55 -13.50 -8.75
CA ASP A 25 8.53 -13.43 -9.80
C ASP A 25 7.09 -13.35 -9.25
N LYS A 26 6.93 -13.32 -7.92
CA LYS A 26 5.61 -13.36 -7.26
C LYS A 26 5.33 -12.06 -6.54
N LEU A 27 4.27 -11.39 -6.98
CA LEU A 27 3.63 -10.27 -6.29
C LEU A 27 2.32 -10.77 -5.69
N SER A 28 2.08 -10.51 -4.42
CA SER A 28 0.79 -10.77 -3.77
C SER A 28 -0.09 -9.53 -3.90
N ILE A 29 -1.32 -9.72 -4.40
CA ILE A 29 -2.33 -8.69 -4.48
C ILE A 29 -3.41 -9.03 -3.46
N GLU A 30 -3.60 -8.15 -2.48
CA GLU A 30 -4.64 -8.30 -1.46
C GLU A 30 -5.88 -7.50 -1.87
N ASN A 31 -7.02 -8.18 -2.00
CA ASN A 31 -8.31 -7.55 -2.32
C ASN A 31 -9.06 -7.06 -1.07
N GLY A 32 -8.48 -7.24 0.11
CA GLY A 32 -9.05 -6.75 1.37
C GLY A 32 -8.91 -5.24 1.50
N CYS A 33 -9.80 -4.63 2.29
CA CYS A 33 -9.70 -3.22 2.64
C CYS A 33 -8.67 -2.93 3.75
N MET A 34 -7.96 -3.94 4.24
CA MET A 34 -7.01 -3.79 5.34
C MET A 34 -5.79 -4.69 5.15
N ILE A 35 -4.60 -4.11 5.32
CA ILE A 35 -3.31 -4.81 5.24
C ILE A 35 -2.56 -4.60 6.56
N GLU A 36 -2.06 -5.68 7.15
CA GLU A 36 -1.12 -5.61 8.28
C GLU A 36 0.32 -5.65 7.78
N HIS A 37 1.22 -4.91 8.44
CA HIS A 37 2.66 -4.93 8.12
C HIS A 37 3.52 -4.84 9.39
N GLN A 38 4.76 -5.29 9.30
CA GLN A 38 5.71 -5.33 10.40
C GLN A 38 6.54 -4.04 10.47
N MET A 39 6.41 -3.24 11.53
CA MET A 39 7.22 -2.03 11.72
C MET A 39 8.64 -2.37 12.19
N THR A 40 9.58 -1.43 12.01
CA THR A 40 11.01 -1.57 12.38
C THR A 40 11.25 -1.82 13.86
N ASN A 41 10.34 -1.42 14.74
CA ASN A 41 10.41 -1.61 16.20
C ASN A 41 9.72 -2.89 16.69
N GLY A 42 9.37 -3.82 15.81
CA GLY A 42 8.67 -5.05 16.17
C GLY A 42 7.15 -4.90 16.37
N LYS A 43 6.59 -3.69 16.28
CA LYS A 43 5.12 -3.47 16.32
C LYS A 43 4.48 -3.79 14.98
N LYS A 44 3.17 -4.08 14.98
CA LYS A 44 2.36 -4.18 13.77
C LYS A 44 1.74 -2.82 13.43
N GLY A 45 1.78 -2.46 12.16
CA GLY A 45 1.02 -1.36 11.59
C GLY A 45 -0.13 -1.90 10.73
N GLN A 46 -1.14 -1.05 10.50
CA GLN A 46 -2.30 -1.36 9.69
C GLN A 46 -2.52 -0.27 8.65
N ILE A 47 -2.83 -0.69 7.43
CA ILE A 47 -3.21 0.18 6.32
C ILE A 47 -4.66 -0.14 5.97
N GLN A 48 -5.53 0.86 5.98
CA GLN A 48 -6.94 0.75 5.60
C GLN A 48 -7.16 1.44 4.26
N PHE A 49 -7.72 0.72 3.30
CA PHE A 49 -8.12 1.23 1.99
C PHE A 49 -9.62 1.51 1.99
N ILE A 50 -10.01 2.72 1.60
CA ILE A 50 -11.40 3.10 1.45
C ILE A 50 -11.63 3.84 0.12
N ASP A 51 -12.86 3.75 -0.35
CA ASP A 51 -13.36 4.55 -1.46
C ASP A 51 -13.60 6.01 -1.02
N GLY A 52 -13.30 6.96 -1.89
CA GLY A 52 -13.62 8.36 -1.68
C GLY A 52 -13.58 9.20 -2.95
N HIS A 53 -13.70 10.52 -2.81
CA HIS A 53 -13.77 11.43 -3.95
C HIS A 53 -12.39 11.85 -4.46
N GLN A 54 -11.39 11.91 -3.58
CA GLN A 54 -10.05 12.37 -3.87
C GLN A 54 -9.03 11.41 -3.29
N TYR A 55 -7.94 11.21 -4.03
CA TYR A 55 -6.81 10.42 -3.56
C TYR A 55 -6.10 11.09 -2.39
N GLU A 56 -6.03 10.42 -1.25
CA GLU A 56 -5.36 10.92 -0.05
C GLU A 56 -4.72 9.78 0.74
N ILE A 57 -3.57 10.05 1.36
CA ILE A 57 -2.97 9.16 2.36
C ILE A 57 -2.81 9.95 3.65
N MET A 58 -3.38 9.44 4.73
CA MET A 58 -3.29 10.09 6.04
C MET A 58 -3.15 9.10 7.19
N LYS A 59 -2.53 9.53 8.27
CA LYS A 59 -2.49 8.76 9.52
C LYS A 59 -3.68 9.14 10.40
N ARG A 60 -4.49 8.16 10.76
CA ARG A 60 -5.64 8.32 11.66
C ARG A 60 -5.17 8.43 13.12
N LYS A 61 -6.05 8.96 13.98
CA LYS A 61 -5.78 9.12 15.43
C LYS A 61 -5.59 7.78 16.16
N ASP A 62 -6.18 6.70 15.64
CA ASP A 62 -5.99 5.33 16.13
C ASP A 62 -4.63 4.71 15.72
N GLY A 63 -3.84 5.45 14.92
CA GLY A 63 -2.50 5.05 14.48
C GLY A 63 -2.47 4.30 13.15
N GLN A 64 -3.62 3.98 12.55
CA GLN A 64 -3.70 3.35 11.24
C GLN A 64 -3.31 4.33 10.11
N LEU A 65 -2.73 3.81 9.04
CA LEU A 65 -2.60 4.54 7.79
C LEU A 65 -3.88 4.34 6.97
N GLN A 66 -4.53 5.42 6.56
CA GLN A 66 -5.71 5.38 5.71
C GLN A 66 -5.35 5.85 4.31
N VAL A 67 -5.71 5.05 3.32
CA VAL A 67 -5.57 5.34 1.90
C VAL A 67 -6.98 5.51 1.34
N ILE A 68 -7.26 6.69 0.81
CA ILE A 68 -8.50 7.01 0.13
C ILE A 68 -8.19 6.97 -1.36
N ALA A 69 -8.89 6.11 -2.09
CA ALA A 69 -8.76 6.00 -3.54
C ALA A 69 -10.08 6.41 -4.21
N THR A 70 -9.98 7.09 -5.34
CA THR A 70 -11.16 7.41 -6.13
C THR A 70 -11.65 6.16 -6.85
N SER A 71 -12.86 5.72 -6.54
CA SER A 71 -13.55 4.69 -7.31
C SER A 71 -14.01 5.35 -8.61
N LEU A 72 -13.20 5.24 -9.67
CA LEU A 72 -13.69 5.50 -11.01
C LEU A 72 -14.61 4.34 -11.36
N SER A 73 -15.92 4.58 -11.36
CA SER A 73 -16.88 3.71 -12.03
C SER A 73 -16.52 3.70 -13.52
N ILE A 74 -15.95 2.57 -13.97
CA ILE A 74 -15.72 2.27 -15.39
C ILE A 74 -17.02 1.75 -15.98
#